data_AF-A0A3Q2VAF0-F1
#
_entry.id   AF-A0A3Q2VAF0-F1
#
_cell.length_a   1.000
_cell.length_b   1.000
_cell.length_c   1.000
_cell.angle_alpha   90.00
_cell.angle_beta   90.00
_cell.angle_gamma   90.00
#
_symmetry.space_group_name_H-M   'P 1'
#
loop_
_entity.id
_entity.type
_entity.pdbx_description
1 polymer ?
#
loop_
_entity_poly.entity_id
_entity_poly.type
_entity_poly.pdbx_seq_one_letter_code
_entity_poly.pdbx_strand_id
1 'polypeptide(L)'
;MGCDVVIYNVTQHADQVEEALWAASALHSEVEHFSGPKMFILISTIMTWACSKPADPDDLELPFTDAIFWSRRAHPNFERHIDLEKRVVKMGKTDRQLFSTYVVAAGLQYGMGEQIFHYFFKKSWLGEDGPVFGDGENIVPTIHIHDLASVVCSVIQHQPRPYYLLAVDDSNNTMEEIVKKIASVLGPGKIQKKPSEDAFLTKDLSVMEADSLLVSLRMEAAYIKKLFSFNWVCQFGLVENIEVVVQEYRQSRGLLPVRLCVLGPPAVGKTTVSKKICEYYRLHHVTVKGTISDTIARLEHAVRNPDPGEGQSTQEAQEQLSMMKERLEQNPGLEEELLLNVMRDELMTHPCKNQGYVLEDFPQTREQAKELFDGKEEDATSQNSLTSIIPEFVLCLEATEAFLLDRVLNLPESHVQEHNCEPENFSRRLAAYNEKQSEDDVVLNYFYEHDIIPLQFEISSNAEADCLPLMQKVIDMVGQPRNYGPSSQEVKEEERRKAGERLRREAQERAEVEQMEADEARARVARWAEWTKKLEQVRQQEEEELEATSRPMRGYLMEQVVPTLSQGLTACCRAQPQDPVDFLAEYLLKNNPFEADREQLS
;
A
#
# COMPACT_ATOMS: atom_id res chain seq x y z
N MET A 1 -14.27 43.72 21.79
CA MET A 1 -13.40 42.52 21.65
C MET A 1 -12.17 42.70 22.53
N GLY A 2 -11.93 41.78 23.47
CA GLY A 2 -10.75 41.80 24.36
C GLY A 2 -9.48 41.20 23.75
N CYS A 3 -9.42 41.07 22.41
CA CYS A 3 -8.23 40.61 21.70
C CYS A 3 -7.42 41.84 21.25
N ASP A 4 -6.15 41.90 21.68
CA ASP A 4 -5.25 43.03 21.42
C ASP A 4 -4.34 42.79 20.21
N VAL A 5 -4.12 41.53 19.83
CA VAL A 5 -3.26 41.15 18.70
C VAL A 5 -3.99 40.16 17.81
N VAL A 6 -4.08 40.48 16.52
CA VAL A 6 -4.69 39.63 15.49
C VAL A 6 -3.59 39.24 14.50
N ILE A 7 -3.41 37.95 14.27
CA ILE A 7 -2.44 37.40 13.33
C ILE A 7 -3.20 36.69 12.21
N TYR A 8 -2.95 37.07 10.97
CA TYR A 8 -3.53 36.44 9.78
C TYR A 8 -2.43 35.89 8.89
N ASN A 9 -2.52 34.61 8.53
CA ASN A 9 -1.59 33.95 7.61
C ASN A 9 -2.25 33.78 6.24
N VAL A 10 -1.59 34.24 5.17
CA VAL A 10 -2.06 34.13 3.77
C VAL A 10 -1.08 33.37 2.88
N THR A 11 -0.11 32.66 3.47
CA THR A 11 0.92 31.93 2.71
C THR A 11 0.45 30.58 2.18
N GLN A 12 -0.62 30.01 2.73
CA GLN A 12 -1.06 28.64 2.41
C GLN A 12 -2.22 28.59 1.43
N HIS A 13 -3.21 29.46 1.57
CA HIS A 13 -4.41 29.43 0.72
C HIS A 13 -4.78 30.82 0.18
N ALA A 14 -5.20 30.87 -1.09
CA ALA A 14 -5.49 32.12 -1.79
C ALA A 14 -6.78 32.82 -1.29
N ASP A 15 -7.73 32.06 -0.77
CA ASP A 15 -8.99 32.55 -0.19
C ASP A 15 -8.78 33.34 1.10
N GLN A 16 -7.73 33.00 1.87
CA GLN A 16 -7.33 33.72 3.09
C GLN A 16 -6.99 35.19 2.82
N VAL A 17 -6.62 35.57 1.58
CA VAL A 17 -6.30 36.95 1.22
C VAL A 17 -7.52 37.86 1.35
N GLU A 18 -8.69 37.43 0.87
CA GLU A 18 -9.93 38.22 0.96
C GLU A 18 -10.43 38.29 2.40
N GLU A 19 -10.32 37.20 3.15
CA GLU A 19 -10.68 37.16 4.58
C GLU A 19 -9.79 38.11 5.39
N ALA A 20 -8.47 38.05 5.18
CA ALA A 20 -7.52 38.93 5.86
C ALA A 20 -7.76 40.41 5.50
N LEU A 21 -8.10 40.70 4.24
CA LEU A 21 -8.46 42.06 3.82
C LEU A 21 -9.71 42.56 4.53
N TRP A 22 -10.75 41.72 4.60
CA TRP A 22 -11.99 42.04 5.29
C TRP A 22 -11.72 42.28 6.78
N ALA A 23 -10.98 41.39 7.44
CA ALA A 23 -10.65 41.51 8.86
C ALA A 23 -9.87 42.79 9.18
N ALA A 24 -8.83 43.09 8.39
CA ALA A 24 -8.06 44.33 8.54
C ALA A 24 -8.91 45.58 8.32
N SER A 25 -9.78 45.57 7.32
CA SER A 25 -10.67 46.70 7.00
C SER A 25 -11.74 46.91 8.08
N ALA A 26 -12.32 45.83 8.60
CA ALA A 26 -13.32 45.87 9.66
C ALA A 26 -12.72 46.39 10.99
N LEU A 27 -11.48 45.99 11.31
CA LEU A 27 -10.75 46.56 12.43
C LEU A 27 -10.46 48.05 12.19
N HIS A 28 -10.00 48.43 11.00
CA HIS A 28 -9.70 49.81 10.67
C HIS A 28 -10.94 50.73 10.73
N SER A 29 -12.13 50.24 10.35
CA SER A 29 -13.37 51.03 10.45
C SER A 29 -13.84 51.26 11.89
N GLU A 30 -13.43 50.40 12.82
CA GLU A 30 -13.86 50.45 14.23
C GLU A 30 -12.80 51.06 15.16
N VAL A 31 -11.74 51.68 14.62
CA VAL A 31 -10.61 52.24 15.40
C VAL A 31 -11.08 53.22 16.47
N GLU A 32 -12.09 54.04 16.19
CA GLU A 32 -12.66 55.01 17.14
C GLU A 32 -13.37 54.35 18.32
N HIS A 33 -13.84 53.11 18.16
CA HIS A 33 -14.55 52.35 19.19
C HIS A 33 -13.64 51.38 19.96
N PHE A 34 -12.33 51.44 19.72
CA PHE A 34 -11.38 50.57 20.42
C PHE A 34 -11.28 50.95 21.89
N SER A 35 -11.42 49.94 22.76
CA SER A 35 -11.19 50.09 24.21
C SER A 35 -9.71 50.19 24.59
N GLY A 36 -8.80 49.94 23.65
CA GLY A 36 -7.35 49.91 23.83
C GLY A 36 -6.62 49.68 22.51
N PRO A 37 -5.28 49.83 22.47
CA PRO A 37 -4.50 49.68 21.26
C PRO A 37 -4.61 48.25 20.71
N LYS A 38 -4.73 48.14 19.38
CA LYS A 38 -4.79 46.86 18.68
C LYS A 38 -3.64 46.72 17.69
N MET A 39 -3.21 45.49 17.49
CA MET A 39 -2.18 45.13 16.53
C MET A 39 -2.72 44.12 15.52
N PHE A 40 -2.44 44.34 14.25
CA PHE A 40 -2.73 43.42 13.17
C PHE A 40 -1.44 42.99 12.48
N ILE A 41 -1.11 41.70 12.50
CA ILE A 41 0.07 41.14 11.85
C ILE A 41 -0.38 40.26 10.69
N LEU A 42 0.00 40.65 9.48
CA LEU A 42 -0.18 39.87 8.26
C LEU A 42 1.10 39.06 8.00
N ILE A 43 1.01 37.74 8.04
CA ILE A 43 2.04 36.84 7.53
C ILE A 43 1.77 36.64 6.04
N SER A 44 2.63 37.25 5.22
CA SER A 44 2.59 37.22 3.77
C SER A 44 3.74 36.36 3.20
N THR A 45 3.86 36.28 1.89
CA THR A 45 4.78 35.41 1.17
C THR A 45 5.85 36.21 0.40
N ILE A 46 7.06 35.67 0.32
CA ILE A 46 8.12 36.17 -0.57
C ILE A 46 7.72 36.21 -2.05
N MET A 47 6.65 35.53 -2.48
CA MET A 47 6.17 35.57 -3.87
C MET A 47 5.73 36.96 -4.34
N THR A 48 5.54 37.91 -3.41
CA THR A 48 5.38 39.34 -3.76
C THR A 48 6.66 39.98 -4.32
N TRP A 49 7.79 39.26 -4.30
CA TRP A 49 9.08 39.67 -4.84
C TRP A 49 9.52 38.89 -6.07
N ALA A 50 8.84 37.80 -6.43
CA ALA A 50 9.30 36.82 -7.42
C ALA A 50 9.70 37.38 -8.79
N CYS A 51 9.13 38.51 -9.22
CA CYS A 51 9.45 39.16 -10.50
C CYS A 51 10.24 40.47 -10.33
N SER A 52 10.81 40.70 -9.16
CA SER A 52 11.62 41.88 -8.87
C SER A 52 12.95 41.80 -9.62
N LYS A 53 13.41 42.95 -10.14
CA LYS A 53 14.73 43.04 -10.75
C LYS A 53 15.79 43.19 -9.65
N PRO A 54 16.99 42.60 -9.81
CA PRO A 54 18.10 42.78 -8.89
C PRO A 54 18.35 44.26 -8.59
N ALA A 55 18.84 44.56 -7.38
CA ALA A 55 19.16 45.93 -6.99
C ALA A 55 20.26 46.53 -7.88
N ASP A 56 21.20 45.70 -8.33
CA ASP A 56 22.25 46.04 -9.29
C ASP A 56 22.20 45.05 -10.49
N PRO A 57 22.04 45.52 -11.74
CA PRO A 57 22.11 44.66 -12.92
C PRO A 57 23.49 44.04 -13.15
N ASP A 58 24.56 44.65 -12.62
CA ASP A 58 25.94 44.21 -12.80
C ASP A 58 26.42 43.27 -11.67
N ASP A 59 25.67 43.20 -10.56
CA ASP A 59 25.93 42.32 -9.42
C ASP A 59 24.66 41.54 -9.03
N LEU A 60 24.48 40.40 -9.71
CA LEU A 60 23.36 39.47 -9.49
C LEU A 60 23.44 38.74 -8.15
N GLU A 61 24.55 38.85 -7.42
CA GLU A 61 24.75 38.18 -6.14
C GLU A 61 24.22 38.99 -4.95
N LEU A 62 23.90 40.27 -5.14
CA LEU A 62 23.36 41.14 -4.10
C LEU A 62 21.96 40.67 -3.64
N PRO A 63 21.76 40.39 -2.34
CA PRO A 63 20.49 39.93 -1.84
C PRO A 63 19.45 41.05 -1.77
N PHE A 64 18.19 40.70 -2.00
CA PHE A 64 17.05 41.55 -1.71
C PHE A 64 16.87 41.72 -0.21
N THR A 65 16.70 42.96 0.24
CA THR A 65 16.46 43.29 1.64
C THR A 65 15.11 43.98 1.81
N ASP A 66 14.51 43.85 2.99
CA ASP A 66 13.29 44.58 3.36
C ASP A 66 13.47 46.11 3.36
N ALA A 67 14.70 46.61 3.30
CA ALA A 67 14.99 48.02 3.10
C ALA A 67 14.54 48.56 1.75
N ILE A 68 14.42 47.73 0.70
CA ILE A 68 14.00 48.15 -0.66
C ILE A 68 12.60 47.64 -1.02
N PHE A 69 11.77 47.34 -0.02
CA PHE A 69 10.47 46.70 -0.27
C PHE A 69 9.55 47.45 -1.23
N TRP A 70 9.63 48.79 -1.33
CA TRP A 70 8.78 49.58 -2.22
C TRP A 70 9.01 49.32 -3.73
N SER A 71 10.15 48.77 -4.14
CA SER A 71 10.47 48.52 -5.56
C SER A 71 10.15 47.09 -6.03
N ARG A 72 9.57 46.25 -5.15
CA ARG A 72 9.28 44.84 -5.44
C ARG A 72 8.20 44.67 -6.52
N ARG A 73 8.26 43.53 -7.22
CA ARG A 73 7.24 43.07 -8.18
C ARG A 73 6.84 41.64 -7.86
N ALA A 74 5.53 41.44 -7.70
CA ALA A 74 4.95 40.13 -7.40
C ALA A 74 4.87 39.24 -8.64
N HIS A 75 4.82 37.94 -8.41
CA HIS A 75 4.39 36.98 -9.41
C HIS A 75 2.93 37.26 -9.82
N PRO A 76 2.51 37.03 -11.08
CA PRO A 76 1.14 37.27 -11.54
C PRO A 76 0.06 36.59 -10.69
N ASN A 77 0.33 35.36 -10.23
CA ASN A 77 -0.61 34.62 -9.36
C ASN A 77 -0.71 35.18 -7.92
N PHE A 78 0.15 36.12 -7.55
CA PHE A 78 0.26 36.71 -6.21
C PHE A 78 0.01 38.23 -6.21
N GLU A 79 -0.62 38.77 -7.26
CA GLU A 79 -1.01 40.20 -7.33
C GLU A 79 -1.95 40.60 -6.18
N ARG A 80 -2.86 39.70 -5.79
CA ARG A 80 -3.79 39.94 -4.67
C ARG A 80 -3.05 40.08 -3.34
N HIS A 81 -2.00 39.27 -3.12
CA HIS A 81 -1.18 39.32 -1.91
C HIS A 81 -0.48 40.67 -1.77
N ILE A 82 0.22 41.14 -2.82
CA ILE A 82 0.93 42.44 -2.75
C ILE A 82 -0.04 43.62 -2.56
N ASP A 83 -1.25 43.55 -3.12
CA ASP A 83 -2.26 44.58 -2.93
C ASP A 83 -2.85 44.58 -1.52
N LEU A 84 -3.06 43.41 -0.92
CA LEU A 84 -3.41 43.28 0.49
C LEU A 84 -2.31 43.90 1.38
N GLU A 85 -1.04 43.56 1.15
CA GLU A 85 0.08 44.11 1.93
C GLU A 85 0.09 45.64 1.90
N LYS A 86 -0.06 46.25 0.72
CA LYS A 86 -0.12 47.72 0.56
C LYS A 86 -1.28 48.33 1.34
N ARG A 87 -2.44 47.67 1.35
CA ARG A 87 -3.63 48.13 2.08
C ARG A 87 -3.41 48.06 3.59
N VAL A 88 -2.88 46.95 4.10
CA VAL A 88 -2.56 46.79 5.53
C VAL A 88 -1.57 47.86 5.98
N VAL A 89 -0.46 48.06 5.24
CA VAL A 89 0.51 49.13 5.55
C VAL A 89 -0.12 50.52 5.50
N LYS A 90 -1.06 50.77 4.59
CA LYS A 90 -1.78 52.06 4.51
C LYS A 90 -2.69 52.27 5.73
N MET A 91 -3.39 51.24 6.18
CA MET A 91 -4.29 51.34 7.34
C MET A 91 -3.52 51.70 8.62
N GLY A 92 -2.39 51.03 8.90
CA GLY A 92 -1.58 51.33 10.09
C GLY A 92 -0.84 52.67 10.08
N LYS A 93 -0.84 53.39 8.94
CA LYS A 93 -0.36 54.79 8.87
C LYS A 93 -1.39 55.80 9.37
N THR A 94 -2.65 55.41 9.55
CA THR A 94 -3.74 56.32 9.96
C THR A 94 -3.58 56.73 11.42
N ASP A 95 -3.60 55.75 12.33
CA ASP A 95 -3.35 55.96 13.75
C ASP A 95 -2.58 54.77 14.32
N ARG A 96 -1.26 54.91 14.36
CA ARG A 96 -0.36 53.86 14.82
C ARG A 96 -0.51 53.56 16.31
N GLN A 97 -0.94 54.54 17.12
CA GLN A 97 -1.04 54.36 18.57
C GLN A 97 -2.24 53.50 18.94
N LEU A 98 -3.35 53.66 18.23
CA LEU A 98 -4.56 52.85 18.43
C LEU A 98 -4.59 51.59 17.56
N PHE A 99 -4.04 51.64 16.35
CA PHE A 99 -4.03 50.52 15.41
C PHE A 99 -2.68 50.37 14.71
N SER A 100 -1.86 49.47 15.23
CA SER A 100 -0.57 49.11 14.65
C SER A 100 -0.73 47.95 13.66
N THR A 101 -0.12 48.05 12.49
CA THR A 101 -0.17 46.99 11.47
C THR A 101 1.23 46.56 11.06
N TYR A 102 1.44 45.27 10.86
CA TYR A 102 2.71 44.74 10.40
C TYR A 102 2.49 43.75 9.26
N VAL A 103 3.38 43.76 8.28
CA VAL A 103 3.48 42.75 7.23
C VAL A 103 4.80 42.03 7.43
N VAL A 104 4.73 40.73 7.66
CA VAL A 104 5.88 39.83 7.77
C VAL A 104 5.87 38.93 6.53
N ALA A 105 6.73 39.20 5.56
CA ALA A 105 6.86 38.35 4.38
C ALA A 105 7.78 37.18 4.71
N ALA A 106 7.20 36.00 4.82
CA ALA A 106 7.91 34.77 5.15
C ALA A 106 8.47 34.09 3.89
N GLY A 107 9.68 33.55 4.00
CA GLY A 107 10.21 32.56 3.07
C GLY A 107 9.35 31.29 3.05
N LEU A 108 9.75 30.30 2.24
CA LEU A 108 9.08 29.02 2.21
C LEU A 108 9.20 28.33 3.57
N GLN A 109 8.04 28.03 4.16
CA GLN A 109 7.96 27.55 5.53
C GLN A 109 8.28 26.06 5.60
N TYR A 110 9.13 25.67 6.54
CA TYR A 110 9.41 24.27 6.87
C TYR A 110 9.41 24.05 8.40
N GLY A 111 9.42 22.79 8.83
CA GLY A 111 9.35 22.40 10.25
C GLY A 111 7.99 21.84 10.66
N MET A 112 7.99 20.98 11.68
CA MET A 112 6.82 20.32 12.26
C MET A 112 5.82 19.67 11.28
N GLY A 113 6.30 19.02 10.20
CA GLY A 113 5.44 18.24 9.28
C GLY A 113 5.49 18.64 7.80
N GLU A 114 6.35 19.62 7.52
CA GLU A 114 6.92 20.15 6.26
C GLU A 114 6.03 20.40 5.06
N GLN A 115 4.84 20.95 5.26
CA GLN A 115 4.28 22.02 4.41
C GLN A 115 4.54 21.85 2.89
N ILE A 116 5.22 22.81 2.27
CA ILE A 116 5.53 22.82 0.83
C ILE A 116 6.58 21.77 0.41
N PHE A 117 7.42 21.33 1.35
CA PHE A 117 8.46 20.32 1.08
C PHE A 117 7.97 18.87 1.31
N HIS A 118 6.74 18.70 1.78
CA HIS A 118 6.18 17.42 2.21
C HIS A 118 6.23 16.39 1.08
N TYR A 119 5.96 16.83 -0.15
CA TYR A 119 6.06 16.00 -1.33
C TYR A 119 7.43 15.32 -1.48
N PHE A 120 8.53 16.07 -1.29
CA PHE A 120 9.88 15.52 -1.38
C PHE A 120 10.19 14.58 -0.22
N PHE A 121 9.84 14.98 1.00
CA PHE A 121 10.03 14.14 2.18
C PHE A 121 9.26 12.82 2.08
N LYS A 122 8.01 12.84 1.61
CA LYS A 122 7.18 11.66 1.41
C LYS A 122 7.77 10.74 0.33
N LYS A 123 8.24 11.28 -0.80
CA LYS A 123 8.87 10.49 -1.85
C LYS A 123 10.16 9.80 -1.38
N SER A 124 11.05 10.57 -0.75
CA SER A 124 12.29 10.01 -0.20
C SER A 124 12.01 8.96 0.87
N TRP A 125 11.01 9.15 1.72
CA TRP A 125 10.57 8.16 2.71
C TRP A 125 10.11 6.83 2.10
N LEU A 126 9.43 6.90 0.95
CA LEU A 126 8.98 5.73 0.19
C LEU A 126 10.11 5.09 -0.64
N GLY A 127 11.33 5.63 -0.57
CA GLY A 127 12.48 5.14 -1.32
C GLY A 127 12.49 5.56 -2.79
N GLU A 128 11.66 6.52 -3.18
CA GLU A 128 11.64 7.08 -4.54
C GLU A 128 12.72 8.16 -4.71
N ASP A 129 13.17 8.35 -5.96
CA ASP A 129 14.11 9.42 -6.32
C ASP A 129 13.50 10.81 -6.06
N GLY A 130 14.32 11.73 -5.56
CA GLY A 130 13.93 13.12 -5.31
C GLY A 130 13.82 13.91 -6.62
N PRO A 131 12.62 14.34 -7.05
CA PRO A 131 12.47 15.10 -8.29
C PRO A 131 12.97 16.53 -8.09
N VAL A 132 13.80 17.01 -9.01
CA VAL A 132 14.21 18.42 -9.09
C VAL A 132 13.58 19.01 -10.33
N PHE A 133 12.70 20.00 -10.16
CA PHE A 133 11.99 20.63 -11.27
C PHE A 133 12.85 21.76 -11.86
N GLY A 134 13.15 21.67 -13.16
CA GLY A 134 14.06 22.57 -13.85
C GLY A 134 15.53 22.13 -13.75
N ASP A 135 16.44 23.10 -13.78
CA ASP A 135 17.88 22.90 -13.60
C ASP A 135 18.26 22.69 -12.12
N GLY A 136 17.45 23.20 -11.19
CA GLY A 136 17.65 23.12 -9.74
C GLY A 136 18.59 24.19 -9.18
N GLU A 137 19.05 25.13 -10.01
CA GLU A 137 19.98 26.19 -9.61
C GLU A 137 19.27 27.38 -8.94
N ASN A 138 17.94 27.35 -8.89
CA ASN A 138 17.14 28.40 -8.29
C ASN A 138 17.34 28.46 -6.77
N ILE A 139 17.60 29.67 -6.25
CA ILE A 139 17.78 29.91 -4.82
C ILE A 139 16.40 30.09 -4.18
N VAL A 140 16.10 29.27 -3.17
CA VAL A 140 14.80 29.22 -2.52
C VAL A 140 14.93 29.77 -1.10
N PRO A 141 14.45 30.99 -0.79
CA PRO A 141 14.46 31.49 0.57
C PRO A 141 13.51 30.70 1.45
N THR A 142 14.04 30.16 2.54
CA THR A 142 13.29 29.34 3.50
C THR A 142 13.18 30.01 4.87
N ILE A 143 12.26 29.54 5.71
CA ILE A 143 12.24 29.86 7.13
C ILE A 143 11.60 28.73 7.93
N HIS A 144 12.21 28.37 9.07
CA HIS A 144 11.63 27.41 9.99
C HIS A 144 10.41 27.99 10.72
N ILE A 145 9.38 27.18 10.95
CA ILE A 145 8.12 27.64 11.55
C ILE A 145 8.29 28.21 12.97
N HIS A 146 9.20 27.65 13.77
CA HIS A 146 9.53 28.16 15.10
C HIS A 146 10.27 29.50 15.04
N ASP A 147 11.13 29.69 14.03
CA ASP A 147 11.84 30.95 13.84
C ASP A 147 10.86 32.04 13.37
N LEU A 148 9.95 31.70 12.45
CA LEU A 148 8.86 32.61 12.06
C LEU A 148 7.98 33.00 13.26
N ALA A 149 7.61 32.04 14.11
CA ALA A 149 6.86 32.31 15.33
C ALA A 149 7.64 33.23 16.30
N SER A 150 8.96 33.03 16.41
CA SER A 150 9.85 33.87 17.23
C SER A 150 9.95 35.30 16.70
N VAL A 151 9.97 35.47 15.37
CA VAL A 151 9.89 36.78 14.70
C VAL A 151 8.56 37.46 15.02
N VAL A 152 7.43 36.76 14.88
CA VAL A 152 6.10 37.31 15.18
C VAL A 152 6.00 37.72 16.65
N CYS A 153 6.47 36.88 17.58
CA CYS A 153 6.54 37.22 19.00
C CYS A 153 7.40 38.46 19.26
N SER A 154 8.54 38.58 18.57
CA SER A 154 9.42 39.74 18.67
C SER A 154 8.75 41.02 18.16
N VAL A 155 7.97 40.95 17.09
CA VAL A 155 7.16 42.07 16.57
C VAL A 155 6.12 42.51 17.58
N ILE A 156 5.41 41.57 18.21
CA ILE A 156 4.40 41.85 19.23
C ILE A 156 5.03 42.58 20.43
N GLN A 157 6.18 42.11 20.90
CA GLN A 157 6.87 42.64 22.07
C GLN A 157 7.49 44.02 21.83
N HIS A 158 8.19 44.19 20.69
CA HIS A 158 9.03 45.37 20.47
C HIS A 158 8.38 46.44 19.58
N GLN A 159 7.32 46.11 18.85
CA GLN A 159 6.58 47.02 17.96
C GLN A 159 7.49 47.86 17.06
N PRO A 160 8.31 47.21 16.20
CA PRO A 160 9.36 47.88 15.44
C PRO A 160 8.80 49.00 14.55
N ARG A 161 9.62 50.02 14.26
CA ARG A 161 9.21 51.14 13.39
C ARG A 161 8.78 50.71 11.97
N PRO A 162 9.53 49.88 11.23
CA PRO A 162 9.11 49.46 9.89
C PRO A 162 7.81 48.65 9.94
N TYR A 163 6.90 48.95 9.00
CA TYR A 163 5.62 48.23 8.85
C TYR A 163 5.77 46.93 8.05
N TYR A 164 6.88 46.77 7.33
CA TYR A 164 7.18 45.62 6.49
C TYR A 164 8.49 45.00 6.96
N LEU A 165 8.48 43.69 7.18
CA LEU A 165 9.61 42.89 7.64
C LEU A 165 9.73 41.66 6.75
N LEU A 166 10.96 41.29 6.41
CA LEU A 166 11.25 40.06 5.69
C LEU A 166 11.74 39.01 6.68
N ALA A 167 11.13 37.82 6.67
CA ALA A 167 11.45 36.71 7.55
C ALA A 167 11.93 35.51 6.72
N VAL A 168 13.24 35.45 6.55
CA VAL A 168 13.98 34.36 5.90
C VAL A 168 15.17 33.98 6.77
N ASP A 169 15.60 32.72 6.68
CA ASP A 169 16.86 32.27 7.28
C ASP A 169 18.08 32.82 6.52
N ASP A 170 19.29 32.53 7.02
CA ASP A 170 20.55 33.00 6.41
C ASP A 170 21.05 32.08 5.30
N SER A 171 20.26 31.07 4.94
CA SER A 171 20.63 30.11 3.93
C SER A 171 20.29 30.62 2.53
N ASN A 172 21.17 30.28 1.58
CA ASN A 172 20.96 30.57 0.16
C ASN A 172 21.03 29.26 -0.63
N ASN A 173 20.36 28.24 -0.09
CA ASN A 173 20.39 26.91 -0.67
C ASN A 173 19.62 26.90 -1.99
N THR A 174 20.17 26.17 -2.95
CA THR A 174 19.51 25.87 -4.21
C THR A 174 18.44 24.79 -4.02
N MET A 175 17.47 24.72 -4.92
CA MET A 175 16.46 23.67 -4.90
C MET A 175 17.09 22.28 -5.04
N GLU A 176 18.15 22.13 -5.85
CA GLU A 176 18.90 20.88 -5.96
C GLU A 176 19.54 20.46 -4.63
N GLU A 177 20.21 21.39 -3.93
CA GLU A 177 20.83 21.10 -2.62
C GLU A 177 19.79 20.68 -1.58
N ILE A 178 18.64 21.35 -1.53
CA ILE A 178 17.54 21.02 -0.62
C ILE A 178 17.03 19.60 -0.91
N VAL A 179 16.66 19.31 -2.16
CA VAL A 179 16.11 18.00 -2.54
C VAL A 179 17.15 16.89 -2.36
N LYS A 180 18.40 17.13 -2.72
CA LYS A 180 19.49 16.17 -2.54
C LYS A 180 19.73 15.88 -1.06
N LYS A 181 19.72 16.90 -0.21
CA LYS A 181 19.89 16.70 1.24
C LYS A 181 18.73 15.87 1.81
N ILE A 182 17.49 16.19 1.46
CA ILE A 182 16.31 15.41 1.86
C ILE A 182 16.43 13.96 1.37
N ALA A 183 16.76 13.76 0.09
CA ALA A 183 16.91 12.44 -0.50
C ALA A 183 18.04 11.64 0.17
N SER A 184 19.13 12.28 0.58
CA SER A 184 20.26 11.60 1.23
C SER A 184 19.97 11.18 2.67
N VAL A 185 19.14 11.94 3.40
CA VAL A 185 18.84 11.65 4.81
C VAL A 185 17.67 10.67 4.93
N LEU A 186 16.64 10.82 4.10
CA LEU A 186 15.42 10.02 4.17
C LEU A 186 15.32 8.91 3.13
N GLY A 187 16.11 8.95 2.05
CA GLY A 187 15.95 8.04 0.93
C GLY A 187 17.29 7.55 0.39
N PRO A 188 17.32 7.12 -0.89
CA PRO A 188 18.53 6.56 -1.50
C PRO A 188 19.58 7.61 -1.91
N GLY A 189 19.37 8.90 -1.63
CA GLY A 189 20.27 9.98 -2.05
C GLY A 189 20.22 10.36 -3.53
N LYS A 190 19.40 9.65 -4.33
CA LYS A 190 19.28 9.88 -5.77
C LYS A 190 18.30 11.00 -6.09
N ILE A 191 18.70 11.85 -7.03
CA ILE A 191 17.88 12.94 -7.55
C ILE A 191 17.61 12.74 -9.04
N GLN A 192 16.44 13.19 -9.49
CA GLN A 192 16.03 13.12 -10.88
C GLN A 192 15.59 14.51 -11.37
N LYS A 193 16.34 15.09 -12.32
CA LYS A 193 15.95 16.34 -12.96
C LYS A 193 14.75 16.11 -13.89
N LYS A 194 13.74 16.97 -13.77
CA LYS A 194 12.50 16.96 -14.54
C LYS A 194 12.25 18.34 -15.15
N PRO A 195 11.52 18.43 -16.27
CA PRO A 195 11.04 19.71 -16.77
C PRO A 195 10.26 20.48 -15.70
N SER A 196 10.30 21.82 -15.73
CA SER A 196 9.60 22.64 -14.75
C SER A 196 8.08 22.48 -14.84
N GLU A 197 7.56 22.13 -16.01
CA GLU A 197 6.13 21.87 -16.23
C GLU A 197 5.62 20.67 -15.42
N ASP A 198 6.48 19.70 -15.11
CA ASP A 198 6.11 18.51 -14.34
C ASP A 198 5.70 18.85 -12.89
N ALA A 199 6.14 20.00 -12.36
CA ALA A 199 5.70 20.49 -11.05
C ALA A 199 4.18 20.67 -11.03
N PHE A 200 3.59 21.19 -12.11
CA PHE A 200 2.15 21.45 -12.23
C PHE A 200 1.33 20.19 -12.55
N LEU A 201 1.98 19.12 -13.02
CA LEU A 201 1.35 17.81 -13.25
C LEU A 201 1.32 16.95 -11.98
N THR A 202 2.05 17.35 -10.95
CA THR A 202 2.16 16.64 -9.69
C THR A 202 0.90 16.87 -8.85
N LYS A 203 0.11 15.82 -8.64
CA LYS A 203 -1.18 15.89 -7.92
C LYS A 203 -1.07 16.34 -6.47
N ASP A 204 0.07 16.09 -5.84
CA ASP A 204 0.35 16.41 -4.44
C ASP A 204 0.82 17.89 -4.28
N LEU A 205 0.92 18.67 -5.37
CA LEU A 205 1.31 20.08 -5.36
C LEU A 205 0.20 20.97 -5.93
N SER A 206 -0.11 22.07 -5.25
CA SER A 206 -0.96 23.12 -5.78
C SER A 206 -0.19 24.03 -6.76
N VAL A 207 -0.91 24.80 -7.57
CA VAL A 207 -0.30 25.77 -8.50
C VAL A 207 0.55 26.80 -7.76
N MET A 208 0.09 27.27 -6.59
CA MET A 208 0.83 28.23 -5.77
C MET A 208 2.13 27.64 -5.21
N GLU A 209 2.10 26.37 -4.79
CA GLU A 209 3.28 25.66 -4.30
C GLU A 209 4.28 25.41 -5.43
N ALA A 210 3.80 24.99 -6.62
CA ALA A 210 4.64 24.82 -7.80
C ALA A 210 5.34 26.13 -8.19
N ASP A 211 4.61 27.25 -8.27
CA ASP A 211 5.19 28.57 -8.54
C ASP A 211 6.23 28.96 -7.49
N SER A 212 5.96 28.64 -6.22
CA SER A 212 6.83 28.97 -5.09
C SER A 212 8.11 28.14 -5.09
N LEU A 213 8.07 26.88 -5.51
CA LEU A 213 9.24 26.00 -5.63
C LEU A 213 10.17 26.40 -6.78
N LEU A 214 9.63 27.06 -7.81
CA LEU A 214 10.38 27.55 -8.98
C LEU A 214 10.93 28.96 -8.78
N VAL A 215 10.72 29.57 -7.61
CA VAL A 215 11.22 30.90 -7.31
C VAL A 215 12.76 30.89 -7.25
N SER A 216 13.38 31.96 -7.76
CA SER A 216 14.82 32.20 -7.61
C SER A 216 15.02 33.59 -7.03
N LEU A 217 15.25 33.66 -5.72
CA LEU A 217 15.45 34.90 -4.99
C LEU A 217 16.58 34.72 -3.97
N ARG A 218 17.55 35.62 -4.00
CA ARG A 218 18.51 35.76 -2.90
C ARG A 218 18.03 36.83 -1.96
N MET A 219 17.84 36.53 -0.69
CA MET A 219 17.15 37.41 0.24
C MET A 219 17.87 37.49 1.59
N GLU A 220 17.80 38.65 2.24
CA GLU A 220 18.35 38.84 3.58
C GLU A 220 17.41 39.68 4.46
N ALA A 221 17.09 39.13 5.63
CA ALA A 221 16.23 39.75 6.65
C ALA A 221 16.95 40.87 7.43
N ALA A 222 17.31 41.96 6.74
CA ALA A 222 18.13 43.04 7.30
C ALA A 222 17.53 43.70 8.55
N TYR A 223 16.21 43.96 8.58
CA TYR A 223 15.58 44.54 9.77
C TYR A 223 15.51 43.56 10.94
N ILE A 224 15.22 42.27 10.71
CA ILE A 224 15.13 41.28 11.80
C ILE A 224 16.48 41.14 12.50
N LYS A 225 17.57 40.98 11.75
CA LYS A 225 18.94 40.87 12.29
C LYS A 225 19.34 42.10 13.10
N LYS A 226 18.88 43.28 12.68
CA LYS A 226 19.24 44.56 13.31
C LYS A 226 18.37 44.88 14.53
N LEU A 227 17.08 44.55 14.49
CA LEU A 227 16.10 45.00 15.46
C LEU A 227 15.86 44.00 16.59
N PHE A 228 16.13 42.71 16.36
CA PHE A 228 15.81 41.65 17.31
C PHE A 228 17.04 40.84 17.70
N SER A 229 16.99 40.25 18.88
CA SER A 229 17.97 39.28 19.37
C SER A 229 17.22 38.12 20.00
N PHE A 230 17.03 37.05 19.23
CA PHE A 230 16.43 35.79 19.69
C PHE A 230 17.28 34.62 19.21
N ASN A 231 17.10 33.46 19.86
CA ASN A 231 17.80 32.24 19.51
C ASN A 231 17.12 31.61 18.30
N TRP A 232 17.83 31.57 17.19
CA TRP A 232 17.39 30.87 15.98
C TRP A 232 17.50 29.36 16.20
N VAL A 233 16.47 28.63 15.81
CA VAL A 233 16.48 27.16 15.76
C VAL A 233 17.20 26.69 14.51
N CYS A 234 16.93 27.30 13.35
CA CYS A 234 17.55 26.93 12.08
C CYS A 234 18.10 28.15 11.34
N GLN A 235 19.04 28.88 11.95
CA GLN A 235 19.63 30.07 11.33
C GLN A 235 20.25 29.80 9.96
N PHE A 236 20.96 28.67 9.82
CA PHE A 236 21.64 28.26 8.59
C PHE A 236 20.74 27.48 7.62
N GLY A 237 19.41 27.52 7.86
CA GLY A 237 18.39 26.96 6.99
C GLY A 237 18.22 25.45 7.06
N LEU A 238 17.46 24.93 6.10
CA LEU A 238 16.99 23.53 6.09
C LEU A 238 18.12 22.51 5.88
N VAL A 239 19.09 22.79 5.00
CA VAL A 239 20.13 21.82 4.61
C VAL A 239 21.05 21.47 5.79
N GLU A 240 21.50 22.47 6.53
CA GLU A 240 22.38 22.29 7.70
C GLU A 240 21.64 21.67 8.89
N ASN A 241 20.34 21.98 9.06
CA ASN A 241 19.55 21.55 10.21
C ASN A 241 18.59 20.38 9.90
N ILE A 242 18.82 19.67 8.79
CA ILE A 242 17.87 18.68 8.26
C ILE A 242 17.58 17.55 9.26
N GLU A 243 18.55 17.15 10.08
CA GLU A 243 18.37 16.06 11.05
C GLU A 243 17.31 16.40 12.09
N VAL A 244 17.34 17.63 12.63
CA VAL A 244 16.33 18.14 13.56
C VAL A 244 14.97 18.16 12.89
N VAL A 245 14.89 18.70 11.67
CA VAL A 245 13.64 18.79 10.90
C VAL A 245 13.06 17.40 10.60
N VAL A 246 13.89 16.41 10.26
CA VAL A 246 13.46 15.03 10.03
C VAL A 246 12.90 14.40 11.30
N GLN A 247 13.46 14.69 12.48
CA GLN A 247 12.86 14.23 13.73
C GLN A 247 11.51 14.88 14.00
N GLU A 248 11.40 16.19 13.79
CA GLU A 248 10.13 16.90 13.90
C GLU A 248 9.06 16.34 12.93
N TYR A 249 9.47 16.01 11.70
CA TYR A 249 8.59 15.36 10.72
C TYR A 249 8.04 14.04 11.22
N ARG A 250 8.95 13.16 11.67
CA ARG A 250 8.61 11.83 12.17
C ARG A 250 7.63 11.91 13.33
N GLN A 251 7.89 12.81 14.27
CA GLN A 251 7.03 13.02 15.44
C GLN A 251 5.68 13.61 15.06
N SER A 252 5.66 14.66 14.24
CA SER A 252 4.42 15.36 13.86
C SER A 252 3.47 14.49 13.03
N ARG A 253 4.00 13.59 12.20
CA ARG A 253 3.22 12.68 11.33
C ARG A 253 2.98 11.31 11.95
N GLY A 254 3.58 11.01 13.11
CA GLY A 254 3.55 9.69 13.73
C GLY A 254 4.28 8.62 12.90
N LEU A 255 5.26 9.03 12.09
CA LEU A 255 6.09 8.15 11.26
C LEU A 255 7.25 7.59 12.09
N LEU A 256 6.94 6.62 12.93
CA LEU A 256 7.90 5.97 13.81
C LEU A 256 8.16 4.54 13.33
N PRO A 257 9.42 4.13 13.17
CA PRO A 257 9.75 2.80 12.69
C PRO A 257 9.23 1.74 13.66
N VAL A 258 8.58 0.71 13.14
CA VAL A 258 8.15 -0.44 13.95
C VAL A 258 9.14 -1.59 13.73
N ARG A 259 9.78 -2.04 14.80
CA ARG A 259 10.84 -3.07 14.74
C ARG A 259 10.40 -4.30 15.49
N LEU A 260 10.23 -5.41 14.77
CA LEU A 260 9.84 -6.69 15.35
C LEU A 260 10.92 -7.74 15.11
N CYS A 261 11.08 -8.65 16.07
CA CYS A 261 11.83 -9.88 15.91
C CYS A 261 10.89 -11.09 16.08
N VAL A 262 10.93 -12.05 15.17
CA VAL A 262 10.10 -13.27 15.21
C VAL A 262 10.99 -14.49 15.38
N LEU A 263 10.85 -15.16 16.52
CA LEU A 263 11.61 -16.33 16.95
C LEU A 263 10.69 -17.54 17.14
N GLY A 264 11.26 -18.74 17.18
CA GLY A 264 10.52 -19.99 17.43
C GLY A 264 11.17 -21.21 16.79
N PRO A 265 10.62 -22.42 16.98
CA PRO A 265 11.19 -23.64 16.42
C PRO A 265 11.09 -23.69 14.88
N PRO A 266 11.85 -24.56 14.21
CA PRO A 266 11.70 -24.76 12.76
C PRO A 266 10.29 -25.25 12.40
N ALA A 267 9.82 -24.90 11.19
CA ALA A 267 8.50 -25.27 10.63
C ALA A 267 7.25 -24.74 11.35
N VAL A 268 7.38 -23.95 12.43
CA VAL A 268 6.23 -23.40 13.18
C VAL A 268 5.40 -22.38 12.39
N GLY A 269 5.95 -21.79 11.31
CA GLY A 269 5.26 -20.82 10.47
C GLY A 269 5.75 -19.37 10.59
N LYS A 270 6.97 -19.15 11.12
CA LYS A 270 7.61 -17.82 11.25
C LYS A 270 7.52 -17.01 9.96
N THR A 271 7.93 -17.58 8.83
CA THR A 271 7.90 -16.89 7.53
C THR A 271 6.49 -16.41 7.14
N THR A 272 5.46 -17.22 7.41
CA THR A 272 4.07 -16.85 7.11
C THR A 272 3.60 -15.69 8.01
N VAL A 273 3.94 -15.73 9.29
CA VAL A 273 3.61 -14.67 10.25
C VAL A 273 4.37 -13.39 9.93
N SER A 274 5.69 -13.47 9.72
CA SER A 274 6.54 -12.34 9.36
C SER A 274 6.05 -11.65 8.09
N LYS A 275 5.70 -12.41 7.04
CA LYS A 275 5.12 -11.84 5.80
C LYS A 275 3.80 -11.11 6.06
N LYS A 276 2.88 -11.70 6.84
CA LYS A 276 1.61 -11.04 7.20
C LYS A 276 1.81 -9.76 8.02
N ILE A 277 2.79 -9.74 8.92
CA ILE A 277 3.16 -8.54 9.69
C ILE A 277 3.75 -7.49 8.76
N CYS A 278 4.69 -7.86 7.88
CA CYS A 278 5.26 -6.94 6.90
C CYS A 278 4.21 -6.35 5.95
N GLU A 279 3.24 -7.15 5.50
CA GLU A 279 2.14 -6.69 4.64
C GLU A 279 1.23 -5.69 5.37
N TYR A 280 0.86 -5.99 6.62
CA TYR A 280 -0.05 -5.14 7.39
C TYR A 280 0.60 -3.82 7.84
N TYR A 281 1.84 -3.87 8.34
CA TYR A 281 2.55 -2.70 8.85
C TYR A 281 3.42 -1.99 7.80
N ARG A 282 3.58 -2.56 6.60
CA ARG A 282 4.47 -2.08 5.53
C ARG A 282 5.91 -1.97 6.02
N LEU A 283 6.43 -3.09 6.49
CA LEU A 283 7.78 -3.22 7.04
C LEU A 283 8.67 -4.06 6.12
N HIS A 284 9.98 -3.92 6.31
CA HIS A 284 10.97 -4.69 5.58
C HIS A 284 11.12 -6.08 6.20
N HIS A 285 10.94 -7.12 5.40
CA HIS A 285 11.14 -8.50 5.85
C HIS A 285 12.63 -8.85 5.77
N VAL A 286 13.29 -8.92 6.93
CA VAL A 286 14.73 -9.18 7.02
C VAL A 286 14.95 -10.65 7.38
N THR A 287 15.60 -11.38 6.48
CA THR A 287 15.96 -12.80 6.67
C THR A 287 17.44 -12.98 6.35
N VAL A 288 18.14 -13.85 7.07
CA VAL A 288 19.57 -14.12 6.83
C VAL A 288 19.85 -14.46 5.36
N LYS A 289 19.08 -15.40 4.79
CA LYS A 289 19.25 -15.83 3.38
C LYS A 289 18.95 -14.70 2.39
N GLY A 290 17.88 -13.94 2.63
CA GLY A 290 17.48 -12.82 1.78
C GLY A 290 18.54 -11.72 1.80
N THR A 291 18.97 -11.30 2.99
CA THR A 291 19.96 -10.23 3.16
C THR A 291 21.31 -10.58 2.50
N ILE A 292 21.78 -11.82 2.60
CA ILE A 292 23.00 -12.26 1.91
C ILE A 292 22.81 -12.16 0.39
N SER A 293 21.70 -12.70 -0.13
CA SER A 293 21.39 -12.66 -1.57
C SER A 293 21.29 -11.22 -2.08
N ASP A 294 20.59 -10.35 -1.36
CA ASP A 294 20.39 -8.94 -1.72
C ASP A 294 21.71 -8.17 -1.67
N THR A 295 22.55 -8.44 -0.66
CA THR A 295 23.89 -7.84 -0.57
C THR A 295 24.78 -8.26 -1.75
N ILE A 296 24.77 -9.55 -2.12
CA ILE A 296 25.50 -10.04 -3.31
C ILE A 296 24.96 -9.35 -4.57
N ALA A 297 23.64 -9.25 -4.73
CA ALA A 297 23.02 -8.61 -5.90
C ALA A 297 23.36 -7.11 -5.99
N ARG A 298 23.36 -6.39 -4.85
CA ARG A 298 23.76 -4.97 -4.78
C ARG A 298 25.21 -4.79 -5.21
N LEU A 299 26.12 -5.61 -4.70
CA LEU A 299 27.54 -5.58 -5.06
C LEU A 299 27.75 -5.95 -6.54
N GLU A 300 27.04 -6.97 -7.07
CA GLU A 300 27.09 -7.32 -8.49
C GLU A 300 26.60 -6.20 -9.40
N HIS A 301 25.56 -5.48 -8.99
CA HIS A 301 25.04 -4.34 -9.72
C HIS A 301 26.03 -3.17 -9.71
N ALA A 302 26.63 -2.85 -8.55
CA ALA A 302 27.62 -1.79 -8.41
C ALA A 302 28.86 -2.03 -9.30
N VAL A 303 29.30 -3.29 -9.42
CA VAL A 303 30.40 -3.68 -10.31
C VAL A 303 30.03 -3.58 -11.79
N ARG A 304 28.77 -3.89 -12.15
CA ARG A 304 28.31 -3.89 -13.55
C ARG A 304 28.04 -2.48 -14.09
N ASN A 305 27.54 -1.59 -13.24
CA ASN A 305 27.12 -0.24 -13.59
C ASN A 305 27.89 0.79 -12.72
N PRO A 306 29.18 1.03 -13.01
CA PRO A 306 29.95 2.02 -12.27
C PRO A 306 29.43 3.43 -12.55
N ASP A 307 29.14 4.18 -11.48
CA ASP A 307 28.73 5.58 -11.61
C ASP A 307 29.91 6.42 -12.14
N PRO A 308 29.71 7.32 -13.11
CA PRO A 308 30.77 8.15 -13.68
C PRO A 308 31.23 9.21 -12.67
N GLY A 309 32.15 8.83 -11.79
CA GLY A 309 32.72 9.69 -10.75
C GLY A 309 33.31 8.96 -9.54
N GLU A 310 32.93 7.70 -9.30
CA GLU A 310 33.27 6.94 -8.09
C GLU A 310 34.12 5.69 -8.38
N GLY A 311 35.24 5.88 -9.10
CA GLY A 311 36.14 4.77 -9.47
C GLY A 311 36.71 3.97 -8.29
N GLN A 312 36.80 4.56 -7.10
CA GLN A 312 37.22 3.88 -5.86
C GLN A 312 36.12 2.97 -5.29
N SER A 313 34.85 3.41 -5.27
CA SER A 313 33.71 2.63 -4.77
C SER A 313 33.50 1.34 -5.58
N THR A 314 33.75 1.38 -6.89
CA THR A 314 33.62 0.18 -7.75
C THR A 314 34.70 -0.86 -7.44
N GLN A 315 35.93 -0.44 -7.16
CA GLN A 315 37.02 -1.33 -6.78
C GLN A 315 36.77 -1.95 -5.41
N GLU A 316 36.33 -1.16 -4.43
CA GLU A 316 35.95 -1.63 -3.09
C GLU A 316 34.78 -2.62 -3.15
N ALA A 317 33.74 -2.34 -3.94
CA ALA A 317 32.63 -3.26 -4.14
C ALA A 317 33.06 -4.59 -4.79
N GLN A 318 34.04 -4.54 -5.70
CA GLN A 318 34.57 -5.73 -6.36
C GLN A 318 35.44 -6.59 -5.43
N GLU A 319 36.23 -5.97 -4.55
CA GLU A 319 36.98 -6.65 -3.49
C GLU A 319 36.07 -7.24 -2.42
N GLN A 320 35.04 -6.50 -1.98
CA GLN A 320 34.05 -7.01 -1.03
C GLN A 320 33.27 -8.20 -1.61
N LEU A 321 32.89 -8.13 -2.89
CA LEU A 321 32.19 -9.21 -3.56
C LEU A 321 33.07 -10.46 -3.72
N SER A 322 34.34 -10.31 -4.07
CA SER A 322 35.26 -11.44 -4.17
C SER A 322 35.51 -12.06 -2.80
N MET A 323 35.72 -11.24 -1.76
CA MET A 323 35.86 -11.71 -0.38
C MET A 323 34.62 -12.42 0.13
N MET A 324 33.40 -11.90 -0.13
CA MET A 324 32.16 -12.56 0.28
C MET A 324 31.95 -13.89 -0.44
N LYS A 325 32.19 -13.95 -1.75
CA LYS A 325 32.05 -15.20 -2.53
C LYS A 325 33.09 -16.25 -2.13
N GLU A 326 34.34 -15.85 -1.95
CA GLU A 326 35.42 -16.75 -1.53
C GLU A 326 35.22 -17.27 -0.10
N ARG A 327 34.75 -16.41 0.83
CA ARG A 327 34.43 -16.81 2.20
C ARG A 327 33.24 -17.76 2.27
N LEU A 328 32.23 -17.57 1.42
CA LEU A 328 31.10 -18.51 1.27
C LEU A 328 31.56 -19.91 0.85
N GLU A 329 32.66 -20.01 0.10
CA GLU A 329 33.18 -21.27 -0.43
C GLU A 329 34.18 -21.98 0.51
N GLN A 330 34.88 -21.25 1.39
CA GLN A 330 36.07 -21.78 2.06
C GLN A 330 35.98 -22.00 3.59
N ASN A 331 35.09 -21.35 4.37
CA ASN A 331 35.09 -21.49 5.84
C ASN A 331 33.74 -21.21 6.55
N PRO A 332 33.10 -22.20 7.21
CA PRO A 332 31.84 -22.01 7.93
C PRO A 332 31.95 -21.31 9.32
N GLY A 333 33.15 -21.13 9.88
CA GLY A 333 33.33 -20.50 11.21
C GLY A 333 33.56 -18.98 11.20
N LEU A 334 34.02 -18.41 10.08
CA LEU A 334 34.13 -16.97 9.83
C LEU A 334 32.84 -16.38 9.24
N GLU A 335 31.83 -17.24 9.10
CA GLU A 335 30.49 -16.92 8.59
C GLU A 335 29.73 -16.02 9.57
N GLU A 336 29.97 -16.15 10.88
CA GLU A 336 29.17 -15.49 11.92
C GLU A 336 29.47 -13.99 12.07
N GLU A 337 30.74 -13.58 12.15
CA GLU A 337 31.11 -12.15 12.21
C GLU A 337 30.73 -11.42 10.91
N LEU A 338 30.94 -12.07 9.76
CA LEU A 338 30.52 -11.53 8.46
C LEU A 338 29.00 -11.41 8.38
N LEU A 339 28.27 -12.43 8.86
CA LEU A 339 26.80 -12.42 8.93
C LEU A 339 26.30 -11.28 9.82
N LEU A 340 26.87 -11.12 11.01
CA LEU A 340 26.49 -10.04 11.93
C LEU A 340 26.72 -8.66 11.32
N ASN A 341 27.82 -8.46 10.59
CA ASN A 341 28.07 -7.22 9.86
C ASN A 341 27.05 -7.00 8.73
N VAL A 342 26.80 -8.02 7.89
CA VAL A 342 25.82 -7.94 6.80
C VAL A 342 24.41 -7.65 7.33
N MET A 343 24.01 -8.30 8.42
CA MET A 343 22.72 -8.07 9.06
C MET A 343 22.66 -6.67 9.67
N ARG A 344 23.73 -6.20 10.33
CA ARG A 344 23.80 -4.84 10.88
C ARG A 344 23.68 -3.78 9.77
N ASP A 345 24.40 -3.95 8.67
CA ASP A 345 24.36 -3.05 7.53
C ASP A 345 22.94 -2.98 6.94
N GLU A 346 22.24 -4.12 6.85
CA GLU A 346 20.86 -4.18 6.39
C GLU A 346 19.89 -3.44 7.33
N LEU A 347 20.04 -3.62 8.65
CA LEU A 347 19.23 -2.91 9.65
C LEU A 347 19.51 -1.40 9.66
N MET A 348 20.72 -1.00 9.23
CA MET A 348 21.13 0.41 9.12
C MET A 348 20.72 1.08 7.80
N THR A 349 20.12 0.33 6.86
CA THR A 349 19.57 0.93 5.64
C THR A 349 18.41 1.89 5.93
N HIS A 350 18.21 2.90 5.06
CA HIS A 350 17.11 3.86 5.21
C HIS A 350 15.73 3.20 5.34
N PRO A 351 15.37 2.16 4.56
CA PRO A 351 14.05 1.56 4.70
C PRO A 351 13.82 0.92 6.08
N CYS A 352 14.82 0.21 6.62
CA CYS A 352 14.78 -0.35 7.98
C CYS A 352 14.79 0.74 9.07
N LYS A 353 15.56 1.82 8.90
CA LYS A 353 15.63 2.93 9.86
C LYS A 353 14.38 3.82 9.86
N ASN A 354 13.76 4.01 8.70
CA ASN A 354 12.59 4.89 8.53
C ASN A 354 11.29 4.15 8.84
N GLN A 355 11.05 3.03 8.15
CA GLN A 355 9.78 2.31 8.22
C GLN A 355 9.78 1.25 9.32
N GLY A 356 10.96 0.67 9.58
CA GLY A 356 11.12 -0.46 10.47
C GLY A 356 11.22 -1.78 9.71
N TYR A 357 11.32 -2.87 10.47
CA TYR A 357 11.64 -4.18 9.95
C TYR A 357 10.98 -5.29 10.76
N VAL A 358 10.86 -6.47 10.15
CA VAL A 358 10.57 -7.73 10.83
C VAL A 358 11.77 -8.66 10.61
N LEU A 359 12.51 -8.90 11.68
CA LEU A 359 13.68 -9.75 11.70
C LEU A 359 13.26 -11.20 11.97
N GLU A 360 13.43 -12.08 11.00
CA GLU A 360 13.00 -13.48 11.11
C GLU A 360 14.16 -14.40 11.55
N ASP A 361 13.91 -15.17 12.62
CA ASP A 361 14.72 -16.30 13.07
C ASP A 361 16.21 -15.98 13.36
N PHE A 362 16.48 -14.71 13.69
CA PHE A 362 17.78 -14.16 14.06
C PHE A 362 17.56 -12.98 15.02
N PRO A 363 18.46 -12.73 16.00
CA PRO A 363 19.56 -13.59 16.48
C PRO A 363 19.05 -14.88 17.15
N GLN A 364 19.91 -15.89 17.29
CA GLN A 364 19.60 -17.19 17.92
C GLN A 364 20.24 -17.39 19.29
N THR A 365 21.34 -16.68 19.58
CA THR A 365 22.04 -16.72 20.87
C THR A 365 22.09 -15.32 21.49
N ARG A 366 22.32 -15.25 22.80
CA ARG A 366 22.51 -13.96 23.49
C ARG A 366 23.73 -13.22 22.97
N GLU A 367 24.84 -13.92 22.72
CA GLU A 367 26.06 -13.32 22.16
C GLU A 367 25.82 -12.67 20.79
N GLN A 368 25.09 -13.35 19.89
CA GLN A 368 24.70 -12.78 18.60
C GLN A 368 23.84 -11.52 18.76
N ALA A 369 22.87 -11.53 19.68
CA ALA A 369 22.02 -10.38 19.95
C ALA A 369 22.84 -9.19 20.46
N LYS A 370 23.73 -9.46 21.41
CA LYS A 370 24.64 -8.47 21.98
C LYS A 370 25.54 -7.86 20.91
N GLU A 371 26.18 -8.69 20.10
CA GLU A 371 27.07 -8.19 19.04
C GLU A 371 26.30 -7.42 17.97
N LEU A 372 25.12 -7.90 17.58
CA LEU A 372 24.30 -7.25 16.56
C LEU A 372 23.82 -5.86 17.01
N PHE A 373 23.25 -5.76 18.21
CA PHE A 373 22.51 -4.59 18.68
C PHE A 373 23.34 -3.62 19.55
N ASP A 374 24.36 -4.09 20.28
CA ASP A 374 25.21 -3.24 21.14
C ASP A 374 26.46 -2.70 20.41
N GLY A 375 26.68 -3.10 19.15
CA GLY A 375 27.89 -2.78 18.39
C GLY A 375 28.03 -1.30 18.02
N LYS A 376 29.15 -0.68 18.45
CA LYS A 376 29.71 0.63 18.07
C LYS A 376 28.71 1.81 17.98
N GLU A 377 28.04 2.14 19.08
CA GLU A 377 27.55 3.51 19.28
C GLU A 377 28.73 4.45 19.62
N GLU A 378 29.45 4.96 18.61
CA GLU A 378 30.51 5.97 18.84
C GLU A 378 29.97 7.39 19.11
N ASP A 379 28.66 7.64 19.01
CA ASP A 379 28.07 8.98 19.26
C ASP A 379 26.98 8.97 20.36
N ALA A 380 27.34 8.47 21.54
CA ALA A 380 26.52 8.52 22.76
C ALA A 380 26.47 9.93 23.40
N THR A 381 26.22 10.98 22.60
CA THR A 381 25.87 12.31 23.11
C THR A 381 24.43 12.74 22.78
N SER A 382 23.68 11.92 22.04
CA SER A 382 22.26 12.18 21.77
C SER A 382 21.38 11.09 22.36
N GLN A 383 20.44 11.47 23.22
CA GLN A 383 19.41 10.61 23.81
C GLN A 383 18.36 10.11 22.78
N ASN A 384 18.79 9.77 21.56
CA ASN A 384 17.89 9.44 20.46
C ASN A 384 17.66 7.92 20.36
N SER A 385 16.62 7.42 21.04
CA SER A 385 16.13 6.03 20.92
C SER A 385 15.77 5.60 19.49
N LEU A 386 15.71 6.55 18.54
CA LEU A 386 15.30 6.35 17.15
C LEU A 386 16.41 5.88 16.22
N THR A 387 17.69 5.98 16.62
CA THR A 387 18.84 5.47 15.83
C THR A 387 19.26 4.06 16.22
N SER A 388 18.78 3.57 17.38
CA SER A 388 19.02 2.19 17.78
C SER A 388 18.45 1.23 16.73
N ILE A 389 19.10 0.10 16.52
CA ILE A 389 18.59 -0.98 15.67
C ILE A 389 17.89 -2.06 16.47
N ILE A 390 17.77 -1.94 17.80
CA ILE A 390 17.12 -2.96 18.64
C ILE A 390 15.61 -3.06 18.33
N PRO A 391 15.02 -4.28 18.30
CA PRO A 391 13.58 -4.48 18.18
C PRO A 391 12.80 -3.86 19.33
N GLU A 392 11.64 -3.26 19.04
CA GLU A 392 10.67 -2.80 20.05
C GLU A 392 9.82 -3.98 20.55
N PHE A 393 9.57 -4.96 19.68
CA PHE A 393 8.72 -6.11 19.97
C PHE A 393 9.39 -7.43 19.58
N VAL A 394 9.25 -8.45 20.43
CA VAL A 394 9.75 -9.81 20.17
C VAL A 394 8.59 -10.79 20.24
N LEU A 395 8.40 -11.58 19.18
CA LEU A 395 7.35 -12.58 19.04
C LEU A 395 8.01 -13.96 19.05
N CYS A 396 7.71 -14.77 20.06
CA CYS A 396 8.15 -16.16 20.17
C CYS A 396 6.99 -17.09 19.84
N LEU A 397 7.10 -17.82 18.73
CA LEU A 397 6.13 -18.85 18.35
C LEU A 397 6.51 -20.17 19.01
N GLU A 398 5.56 -20.83 19.63
CA GLU A 398 5.73 -22.10 20.34
C GLU A 398 4.79 -23.14 19.73
N ALA A 399 5.27 -24.37 19.61
CA ALA A 399 4.45 -25.48 19.16
C ALA A 399 5.01 -26.79 19.69
N THR A 400 4.14 -27.78 19.86
CA THR A 400 4.57 -29.12 20.27
C THR A 400 5.34 -29.83 19.15
N GLU A 401 6.33 -30.65 19.51
CA GLU A 401 7.11 -31.43 18.54
C GLU A 401 6.21 -32.32 17.66
N ALA A 402 5.19 -32.95 18.26
CA ALA A 402 4.22 -33.76 17.53
C ALA A 402 3.47 -32.97 16.45
N PHE A 403 3.09 -31.72 16.76
CA PHE A 403 2.45 -30.83 15.80
C PHE A 403 3.40 -30.41 14.66
N LEU A 404 4.65 -30.07 14.99
CA LEU A 404 5.63 -29.67 13.98
C LEU A 404 5.95 -30.82 13.01
N LEU A 405 6.06 -32.05 13.53
CA LEU A 405 6.24 -33.26 12.73
C LEU A 405 5.05 -33.50 11.79
N ASP A 406 3.82 -33.48 12.32
CA ASP A 406 2.60 -33.63 11.50
C ASP A 406 2.51 -32.56 10.40
N ARG A 407 2.83 -31.31 10.74
CA ARG A 407 2.83 -30.20 9.79
C ARG A 407 3.84 -30.42 8.66
N VAL A 408 5.08 -30.85 8.96
CA VAL A 408 6.10 -31.11 7.93
C VAL A 408 5.71 -32.27 7.02
N LEU A 409 5.08 -33.32 7.56
CA LEU A 409 4.60 -34.47 6.77
C LEU A 409 3.50 -34.10 5.79
N ASN A 410 2.69 -33.07 6.12
CA ASN A 410 1.56 -32.62 5.32
C ASN A 410 1.90 -31.44 4.39
N LEU A 411 3.17 -30.98 4.35
CA LEU A 411 3.59 -29.90 3.46
C LEU A 411 3.74 -30.38 2.00
N PRO A 412 3.37 -29.56 1.00
CA PRO A 412 3.66 -29.86 -0.41
C PRO A 412 5.17 -30.01 -0.66
N GLU A 413 5.56 -30.93 -1.54
CA GLU A 413 6.97 -31.22 -1.87
C GLU A 413 7.76 -29.96 -2.30
N SER A 414 7.10 -29.03 -2.98
CA SER A 414 7.70 -27.73 -3.37
C SER A 414 8.17 -26.91 -2.16
N HIS A 415 7.37 -26.87 -1.09
CA HIS A 415 7.72 -26.13 0.14
C HIS A 415 8.75 -26.88 0.99
N VAL A 416 8.75 -28.22 0.95
CA VAL A 416 9.74 -29.04 1.64
C VAL A 416 11.15 -28.78 1.07
N GLN A 417 11.26 -28.66 -0.25
CA GLN A 417 12.52 -28.34 -0.94
C GLN A 417 12.94 -26.88 -0.72
N GLU A 418 12.01 -25.93 -0.84
CA GLU A 418 12.28 -24.49 -0.67
C GLU A 418 12.79 -24.14 0.75
N HIS A 419 12.21 -24.75 1.78
CA HIS A 419 12.53 -24.44 3.18
C HIS A 419 13.54 -25.42 3.82
N ASN A 420 14.14 -26.32 3.02
CA ASN A 420 15.02 -27.39 3.48
C ASN A 420 14.43 -28.17 4.66
N CYS A 421 13.16 -28.55 4.55
CA CYS A 421 12.39 -29.25 5.58
C CYS A 421 12.36 -30.77 5.37
N GLU A 422 13.34 -31.34 4.65
CA GLU A 422 13.48 -32.80 4.55
C GLU A 422 13.58 -33.43 5.95
N PRO A 423 13.00 -34.63 6.19
CA PRO A 423 12.84 -35.19 7.53
C PRO A 423 14.13 -35.24 8.37
N GLU A 424 15.26 -35.60 7.76
CA GLU A 424 16.57 -35.64 8.43
C GLU A 424 17.09 -34.25 8.80
N ASN A 425 16.92 -33.27 7.91
CA ASN A 425 17.36 -31.90 8.13
C ASN A 425 16.47 -31.18 9.15
N PHE A 426 15.16 -31.42 9.11
CA PHE A 426 14.21 -30.90 10.10
C PHE A 426 14.53 -31.43 11.50
N SER A 427 14.70 -32.74 11.65
CA SER A 427 15.01 -33.36 12.94
C SER A 427 16.32 -32.83 13.54
N ARG A 428 17.35 -32.66 12.70
CA ARG A 428 18.64 -32.07 13.11
C ARG A 428 18.48 -30.62 13.60
N ARG A 429 17.71 -29.79 12.87
CA ARG A 429 17.45 -28.39 13.22
C ARG A 429 16.62 -28.26 14.50
N LEU A 430 15.63 -29.12 14.69
CA LEU A 430 14.81 -29.13 15.88
C LEU A 430 15.61 -29.54 17.13
N ALA A 431 16.47 -30.57 17.00
CA ALA A 431 17.37 -30.97 18.07
C ALA A 431 18.35 -29.85 18.46
N ALA A 432 18.98 -29.20 17.47
CA ALA A 432 19.86 -28.07 17.71
C ALA A 432 19.14 -26.86 18.34
N TYR A 433 17.88 -26.61 17.96
CA TYR A 433 17.06 -25.57 18.59
C TYR A 433 16.78 -25.89 20.07
N ASN A 434 16.38 -27.12 20.37
CA ASN A 434 16.08 -27.54 21.74
C ASN A 434 17.33 -27.51 22.64
N GLU A 435 18.50 -27.88 22.12
CA GLU A 435 19.77 -27.79 22.82
C GLU A 435 20.09 -26.34 23.21
N LYS A 436 19.98 -25.41 22.26
CA LYS A 436 20.18 -23.96 22.51
C LYS A 436 19.16 -23.36 23.50
N GLN A 437 17.94 -23.88 23.55
CA GLN A 437 16.93 -23.44 24.53
C GLN A 437 17.16 -24.02 25.93
N SER A 438 17.97 -25.07 26.06
CA SER A 438 18.31 -25.70 27.34
C SER A 438 19.52 -25.10 28.04
N GLU A 439 20.27 -24.23 27.35
CA GLU A 439 21.43 -23.51 27.89
C GLU A 439 20.99 -22.26 28.68
N ASP A 440 21.79 -21.84 29.66
CA ASP A 440 21.54 -20.62 30.45
C ASP A 440 21.63 -19.32 29.60
N ASP A 441 22.12 -19.41 28.36
CA ASP A 441 22.40 -18.29 27.43
C ASP A 441 21.33 -18.12 26.32
N VAL A 442 20.06 -18.34 26.67
CA VAL A 442 18.94 -18.17 25.72
C VAL A 442 18.86 -16.72 25.23
N VAL A 443 18.66 -16.52 23.92
CA VAL A 443 18.50 -15.19 23.30
C VAL A 443 17.44 -14.31 23.97
N LEU A 444 16.39 -14.93 24.55
CA LEU A 444 15.34 -14.22 25.28
C LEU A 444 15.87 -13.47 26.51
N ASN A 445 16.94 -13.97 27.14
CA ASN A 445 17.57 -13.32 28.29
C ASN A 445 18.14 -11.93 27.92
N TYR A 446 18.67 -11.77 26.71
CA TYR A 446 19.10 -10.47 26.21
C TYR A 446 17.93 -9.48 26.17
N PHE A 447 16.79 -9.87 25.60
CA PHE A 447 15.64 -8.98 25.51
C PHE A 447 15.08 -8.59 26.88
N TYR A 448 15.03 -9.53 27.84
CA TYR A 448 14.64 -9.22 29.22
C TYR A 448 15.59 -8.23 29.89
N GLU A 449 16.90 -8.31 29.65
CA GLU A 449 17.90 -7.36 30.16
C GLU A 449 17.70 -5.93 29.61
N HIS A 450 17.09 -5.80 28.43
CA HIS A 450 16.77 -4.52 27.79
C HIS A 450 15.31 -4.07 28.01
N ASP A 451 14.62 -4.63 29.02
CA ASP A 451 13.22 -4.34 29.34
C ASP A 451 12.22 -4.65 28.20
N ILE A 452 12.59 -5.53 27.26
CA ILE A 452 11.73 -6.01 26.17
C ILE A 452 11.15 -7.36 26.57
N ILE A 453 9.82 -7.41 26.75
CA ILE A 453 9.12 -8.64 27.15
C ILE A 453 8.70 -9.42 25.89
N PRO A 454 9.28 -10.60 25.61
CA PRO A 454 8.88 -11.42 24.47
C PRO A 454 7.45 -11.95 24.62
N LEU A 455 6.69 -11.94 23.54
CA LEU A 455 5.36 -12.51 23.50
C LEU A 455 5.40 -13.96 23.06
N GLN A 456 4.92 -14.86 23.91
CA GLN A 456 4.79 -16.28 23.59
C GLN A 456 3.43 -16.60 22.97
N PHE A 457 3.44 -17.32 21.84
CA PHE A 457 2.25 -17.74 21.13
C PHE A 457 2.29 -19.23 20.81
N GLU A 458 1.41 -19.99 21.44
CA GLU A 458 1.19 -21.39 21.07
C GLU A 458 0.43 -21.49 19.73
N ILE A 459 1.00 -22.19 18.76
CA ILE A 459 0.37 -22.53 17.49
C ILE A 459 -0.14 -23.96 17.57
N SER A 460 -1.47 -24.09 17.53
CA SER A 460 -2.17 -25.36 17.71
C SER A 460 -2.84 -25.90 16.43
N SER A 461 -3.01 -25.08 15.39
CA SER A 461 -3.65 -25.50 14.13
C SER A 461 -2.89 -25.01 12.88
N ASN A 462 -3.07 -25.76 11.80
CA ASN A 462 -2.45 -25.49 10.49
C ASN A 462 -3.24 -24.51 9.62
N ALA A 463 -4.39 -24.03 10.09
CA ALA A 463 -5.27 -23.17 9.30
C ALA A 463 -4.91 -21.68 9.47
N GLU A 464 -5.23 -20.86 8.45
CA GLU A 464 -5.21 -19.39 8.55
C GLU A 464 -6.02 -18.85 9.75
N ALA A 465 -6.90 -19.68 10.32
CA ALA A 465 -7.71 -19.42 11.50
C ALA A 465 -6.88 -19.03 12.74
N ASP A 466 -5.65 -19.55 12.92
CA ASP A 466 -4.79 -19.16 14.06
C ASP A 466 -3.94 -17.92 13.77
N CYS A 467 -3.75 -17.58 12.49
CA CYS A 467 -3.06 -16.34 12.11
C CYS A 467 -3.89 -15.10 12.44
N LEU A 468 -5.23 -15.16 12.34
CA LEU A 468 -6.10 -14.02 12.66
C LEU A 468 -6.03 -13.58 14.13
N PRO A 469 -6.21 -14.46 15.13
CA PRO A 469 -6.08 -14.08 16.54
C PRO A 469 -4.64 -13.69 16.91
N LEU A 470 -3.63 -14.30 16.28
CA LEU A 470 -2.23 -13.87 16.44
C LEU A 470 -2.05 -12.44 15.93
N MET A 471 -2.51 -12.14 14.71
CA MET A 471 -2.44 -10.79 14.15
C MET A 471 -3.23 -9.79 14.99
N GLN A 472 -4.40 -10.16 15.53
CA GLN A 472 -5.15 -9.28 16.43
C GLN A 472 -4.36 -8.94 17.68
N LYS A 473 -3.73 -9.92 18.34
CA LYS A 473 -2.86 -9.68 19.51
C LYS A 473 -1.64 -8.82 19.16
N VAL A 474 -1.03 -9.03 17.97
CA VAL A 474 0.05 -8.18 17.48
C VAL A 474 -0.46 -6.74 17.29
N ILE A 475 -1.65 -6.54 16.73
CA ILE A 475 -2.28 -5.22 16.56
C ILE A 475 -2.61 -4.56 17.90
N ASP A 476 -3.13 -5.32 18.87
CA ASP A 476 -3.47 -4.80 20.19
C ASP A 476 -2.22 -4.31 20.95
N MET A 477 -1.05 -4.92 20.71
CA MET A 477 0.23 -4.52 21.30
C MET A 477 0.92 -3.40 20.52
N VAL A 478 1.18 -3.62 19.23
CA VAL A 478 2.00 -2.74 18.39
C VAL A 478 1.24 -1.46 18.05
N GLY A 479 -0.09 -1.55 17.98
CA GLY A 479 -1.00 -0.49 17.62
C GLY A 479 -1.29 -0.44 16.11
N GLN A 480 -1.80 0.70 15.66
CA GLN A 480 -2.05 0.92 14.23
C GLN A 480 -0.74 1.11 13.46
N PRO A 481 -0.69 0.79 12.15
CA PRO A 481 0.47 1.06 11.32
C PRO A 481 0.93 2.51 11.39
N ARG A 482 2.23 2.70 11.64
CA ARG A 482 2.89 4.00 11.82
C ARG A 482 3.57 4.49 10.53
N ASN A 483 3.14 4.02 9.35
CA ASN A 483 3.72 4.35 8.05
C ASN A 483 2.66 4.96 7.12
N TYR A 484 3.08 5.52 5.98
CA TYR A 484 2.15 5.99 4.96
C TYR A 484 1.23 4.86 4.50
N GLY A 485 -0.08 5.10 4.63
CA GLY A 485 -1.10 4.21 4.11
C GLY A 485 -1.03 4.07 2.59
N PRO A 486 -1.78 3.12 2.01
CA PRO A 486 -1.78 2.88 0.57
C PRO A 486 -2.02 4.15 -0.23
N SER A 487 -1.17 4.39 -1.24
CA SER A 487 -1.37 5.54 -2.11
C SER A 487 -2.72 5.42 -2.82
N SER A 488 -3.34 6.54 -3.18
CA SER A 488 -4.61 6.51 -3.92
C SER A 488 -4.51 5.76 -5.26
N GLN A 489 -3.30 5.57 -5.78
CA GLN A 489 -3.05 4.76 -6.98
C GLN A 489 -2.96 3.28 -6.62
N GLU A 490 -2.22 2.90 -5.59
CA GLU A 490 -2.17 1.52 -5.08
C GLU A 490 -3.56 1.00 -4.72
N VAL A 491 -4.39 1.80 -4.03
CA VAL A 491 -5.77 1.40 -3.69
C VAL A 491 -6.58 1.12 -4.96
N LYS A 492 -6.50 2.01 -5.96
CA LYS A 492 -7.24 1.84 -7.22
C LYS A 492 -6.74 0.67 -8.05
N GLU A 493 -5.43 0.42 -8.05
CA GLU A 493 -4.82 -0.70 -8.76
C GLU A 493 -5.16 -2.03 -8.09
N GLU A 494 -5.12 -2.07 -6.77
CA GLU A 494 -5.52 -3.23 -5.97
C GLU A 494 -7.02 -3.52 -6.10
N GLU A 495 -7.86 -2.49 -6.10
CA GLU A 495 -9.30 -2.62 -6.41
C GLU A 495 -9.52 -3.19 -7.81
N ARG A 496 -8.75 -2.71 -8.81
CA ARG A 496 -8.79 -3.25 -10.18
C ARG A 496 -8.35 -4.71 -10.22
N ARG A 497 -7.28 -5.07 -9.50
CA ARG A 497 -6.77 -6.45 -9.40
C ARG A 497 -7.81 -7.37 -8.79
N LYS A 498 -8.38 -7.00 -7.64
CA LYS A 498 -9.45 -7.75 -6.95
C LYS A 498 -10.70 -7.88 -7.82
N ALA A 499 -11.09 -6.83 -8.54
CA ALA A 499 -12.20 -6.88 -9.48
C ALA A 499 -11.91 -7.86 -10.63
N GLY A 500 -10.69 -7.85 -11.18
CA GLY A 500 -10.25 -8.79 -12.20
C GLY A 500 -10.23 -10.25 -11.73
N GLU A 501 -9.79 -10.51 -10.50
CA GLU A 501 -9.81 -11.86 -9.90
C GLU A 501 -11.22 -12.36 -9.65
N ARG A 502 -12.11 -11.50 -9.12
CA ARG A 502 -13.54 -11.85 -8.97
C ARG A 502 -14.16 -12.23 -10.31
N LEU A 503 -13.91 -11.44 -11.35
CA LEU A 503 -14.40 -11.72 -12.70
C LEU A 503 -13.86 -13.05 -13.25
N ARG A 504 -12.57 -13.36 -13.03
CA ARG A 504 -11.97 -14.64 -13.45
C ARG A 504 -12.61 -15.82 -12.71
N ARG A 505 -12.79 -15.71 -11.39
CA ARG A 505 -13.42 -16.76 -10.58
C ARG A 505 -14.87 -16.99 -10.99
N GLU A 506 -15.65 -15.92 -11.15
CA GLU A 506 -17.03 -16.00 -11.65
C GLU A 506 -17.12 -16.58 -13.07
N ALA A 507 -16.11 -16.37 -13.92
CA ALA A 507 -16.06 -16.97 -15.26
C ALA A 507 -15.73 -18.46 -15.20
N GLN A 508 -14.82 -18.88 -14.30
CA GLN A 508 -14.51 -20.29 -14.05
C GLN A 508 -15.74 -21.02 -13.50
N GLU A 509 -16.39 -20.49 -12.47
CA GLU A 509 -17.62 -21.06 -11.90
C GLU A 509 -18.73 -21.18 -12.97
N ARG A 510 -18.91 -20.14 -13.80
CA ARG A 510 -19.88 -20.20 -14.92
C ARG A 510 -19.53 -21.28 -15.96
N ALA A 511 -18.26 -21.42 -16.31
CA ALA A 511 -17.82 -22.44 -17.27
C ALA A 511 -17.97 -23.86 -16.71
N GLU A 512 -17.71 -24.06 -15.42
CA GLU A 512 -17.93 -25.34 -14.73
C GLU A 512 -19.42 -25.72 -14.70
N VAL A 513 -20.29 -24.75 -14.37
CA VAL A 513 -21.74 -24.95 -14.41
C VAL A 513 -22.21 -25.26 -15.84
N GLU A 514 -21.74 -24.54 -16.84
CA GLU A 514 -22.10 -24.78 -18.26
C GLU A 514 -21.62 -26.16 -18.74
N GLN A 515 -20.43 -26.61 -18.33
CA GLN A 515 -19.96 -27.97 -18.60
C GLN A 515 -20.85 -29.02 -17.94
N MET A 516 -21.20 -28.83 -16.66
CA MET A 516 -22.06 -29.74 -15.91
C MET A 516 -23.46 -29.83 -16.54
N GLU A 517 -24.06 -28.70 -16.92
CA GLU A 517 -25.35 -28.65 -17.61
C GLU A 517 -25.30 -29.35 -18.98
N ALA A 518 -24.20 -29.17 -19.73
CA ALA A 518 -24.00 -29.84 -21.02
C ALA A 518 -23.84 -31.36 -20.86
N ASP A 519 -23.13 -31.82 -19.83
CA ASP A 519 -23.01 -33.24 -19.49
C ASP A 519 -24.34 -33.85 -19.07
N GLU A 520 -25.10 -33.16 -18.23
CA GLU A 520 -26.45 -33.59 -17.85
C GLU A 520 -27.39 -33.66 -19.05
N ALA A 521 -27.34 -32.67 -19.95
CA ALA A 521 -28.13 -32.67 -21.18
C ALA A 521 -27.77 -33.86 -22.08
N ARG A 522 -26.47 -34.16 -22.26
CA ARG A 522 -26.00 -35.36 -22.98
C ARG A 522 -26.55 -36.64 -22.34
N ALA A 523 -26.47 -36.76 -21.01
CA ALA A 523 -26.99 -37.91 -20.29
C ALA A 523 -28.52 -38.05 -20.41
N ARG A 524 -29.27 -36.94 -20.38
CA ARG A 524 -30.73 -36.93 -20.60
C ARG A 524 -31.09 -37.45 -21.99
N VAL A 525 -30.40 -36.97 -23.04
CA VAL A 525 -30.63 -37.41 -24.42
C VAL A 525 -30.33 -38.91 -24.58
N ALA A 526 -29.23 -39.41 -24.00
CA ALA A 526 -28.88 -40.82 -24.04
C ALA A 526 -29.94 -41.71 -23.35
N ARG A 527 -30.36 -41.34 -22.14
CA ARG A 527 -31.43 -42.05 -21.40
C ARG A 527 -32.75 -42.06 -22.19
N TRP A 528 -33.10 -40.94 -22.82
CA TRP A 528 -34.33 -40.85 -23.62
C TRP A 528 -34.26 -41.73 -24.88
N ALA A 529 -33.11 -41.79 -25.55
CA ALA A 529 -32.89 -42.66 -26.71
C ALA A 529 -33.01 -44.15 -26.32
N GLU A 530 -32.41 -44.56 -25.20
CA GLU A 530 -32.55 -45.92 -24.67
C GLU A 530 -33.99 -46.26 -24.30
N TRP A 531 -34.68 -45.35 -23.61
CA TRP A 531 -36.08 -45.51 -23.24
C TRP A 531 -36.98 -45.69 -24.47
N THR A 532 -36.79 -44.84 -25.48
CA THR A 532 -37.56 -44.88 -26.74
C THR A 532 -37.34 -46.21 -27.47
N LYS A 533 -36.10 -46.71 -27.50
CA LYS A 533 -35.78 -48.01 -28.09
C LYS A 533 -36.46 -49.17 -27.34
N LYS A 534 -36.45 -49.14 -26.01
CA LYS A 534 -37.14 -50.16 -25.18
C LYS A 534 -38.66 -50.11 -25.39
N LEU A 535 -39.23 -48.91 -25.46
CA LEU A 535 -40.66 -48.73 -25.70
C LEU A 535 -41.09 -49.30 -27.05
N GLU A 536 -40.29 -49.06 -28.10
CA GLU A 536 -40.54 -49.61 -29.43
C GLU A 536 -40.45 -51.15 -29.44
N GLN A 537 -39.50 -51.73 -28.68
CA GLN A 537 -39.41 -53.19 -28.51
C GLN A 537 -40.63 -53.78 -27.80
N VAL A 538 -41.12 -53.12 -26.75
CA VAL A 538 -42.35 -53.55 -26.05
C VAL A 538 -43.55 -53.47 -26.99
N ARG A 539 -43.68 -52.37 -27.74
CA ARG A 539 -44.78 -52.21 -28.71
C ARG A 539 -44.79 -53.32 -29.76
N GLN A 540 -43.62 -53.70 -30.28
CA GLN A 540 -43.48 -54.80 -31.23
C GLN A 540 -43.87 -56.14 -30.60
N GLN A 541 -43.45 -56.40 -29.35
CA GLN A 541 -43.86 -57.60 -28.61
C GLN A 541 -45.37 -57.64 -28.39
N GLU A 542 -46.00 -56.54 -27.99
CA GLU A 542 -47.46 -56.46 -27.83
C GLU A 542 -48.19 -56.71 -29.15
N GLU A 543 -47.70 -56.18 -30.27
CA GLU A 543 -48.29 -56.40 -31.58
C GLU A 543 -48.17 -57.87 -32.03
N GLU A 544 -47.03 -58.50 -31.79
CA GLU A 544 -46.81 -59.93 -32.04
C GLU A 544 -47.71 -60.82 -31.17
N GLU A 545 -47.86 -60.49 -29.87
CA GLU A 545 -48.74 -61.21 -28.95
C GLU A 545 -50.23 -61.05 -29.31
N LEU A 546 -50.64 -59.83 -29.68
CA LEU A 546 -51.99 -59.56 -30.18
C LEU A 546 -52.26 -60.32 -31.47
N GLU A 547 -51.30 -60.33 -32.41
CA GLU A 547 -51.44 -61.09 -33.63
C GLU A 547 -51.55 -62.59 -33.33
N ALA A 548 -50.67 -63.13 -32.48
CA ALA A 548 -50.69 -64.54 -32.06
C ALA A 548 -52.01 -64.93 -31.38
N THR A 549 -52.56 -64.07 -30.53
CA THR A 549 -53.84 -64.29 -29.86
C THR A 549 -55.02 -64.20 -30.84
N SER A 550 -54.92 -63.34 -31.85
CA SER A 550 -55.95 -63.20 -32.89
C SER A 550 -55.93 -64.31 -33.94
N ARG A 551 -54.80 -65.03 -34.11
CA ARG A 551 -54.62 -66.08 -35.13
C ARG A 551 -55.66 -67.22 -35.02
N PRO A 552 -55.93 -67.84 -33.86
CA PRO A 552 -56.94 -68.89 -33.74
C PRO A 552 -58.34 -68.40 -34.10
N MET A 553 -58.70 -67.19 -33.67
CA MET A 553 -60.01 -66.60 -33.96
C MET A 553 -60.16 -66.26 -35.45
N ARG A 554 -59.13 -65.70 -36.09
CA ARG A 554 -59.10 -65.48 -37.54
C ARG A 554 -59.15 -66.78 -38.33
N GLY A 555 -58.43 -67.81 -37.89
CA GLY A 555 -58.47 -69.15 -38.49
C GLY A 555 -59.87 -69.77 -38.42
N TYR A 556 -60.50 -69.74 -37.24
CA TYR A 556 -61.88 -70.21 -37.05
C TYR A 556 -62.87 -69.46 -37.95
N LEU A 557 -62.78 -68.12 -38.00
CA LEU A 557 -63.65 -67.32 -38.87
C LEU A 557 -63.44 -67.67 -40.35
N MET A 558 -62.19 -67.80 -40.80
CA MET A 558 -61.88 -68.14 -42.20
C MET A 558 -62.30 -69.55 -42.61
N GLU A 559 -62.18 -70.55 -41.72
CA GLU A 559 -62.51 -71.94 -42.05
C GLU A 559 -63.99 -72.27 -41.87
N GLN A 560 -64.62 -71.81 -40.80
CA GLN A 560 -65.95 -72.29 -40.40
C GLN A 560 -67.08 -71.31 -40.76
N VAL A 561 -66.80 -70.00 -40.73
CA VAL A 561 -67.84 -68.97 -40.90
C VAL A 561 -67.83 -68.38 -42.31
N VAL A 562 -66.66 -68.03 -42.83
CA VAL A 562 -66.50 -67.36 -44.12
C VAL A 562 -67.01 -68.18 -45.31
N PRO A 563 -66.83 -69.51 -45.40
CA PRO A 563 -67.35 -70.28 -46.54
C PRO A 563 -68.88 -70.30 -46.58
N THR A 564 -69.53 -70.57 -45.44
CA THR A 564 -70.99 -70.60 -45.32
C THR A 564 -71.60 -69.20 -45.53
N LEU A 565 -70.97 -68.16 -44.97
CA LEU A 565 -71.36 -66.77 -45.19
C LEU A 565 -71.19 -66.34 -46.64
N SER A 566 -70.08 -66.70 -47.29
CA SER A 566 -69.85 -66.35 -48.71
C SER A 566 -70.83 -67.08 -49.62
N GLN A 567 -71.16 -68.35 -49.34
CA GLN A 567 -72.19 -69.08 -50.07
C GLN A 567 -73.58 -68.48 -49.84
N GLY A 568 -73.91 -68.11 -48.60
CA GLY A 568 -75.17 -67.44 -48.26
C GLY A 568 -75.31 -66.07 -48.92
N LEU A 569 -74.25 -65.26 -48.93
CA LEU A 569 -74.21 -63.98 -49.64
C LEU A 569 -74.38 -64.19 -51.15
N THR A 570 -73.73 -65.20 -51.72
CA THR A 570 -73.87 -65.54 -53.14
C THR A 570 -75.30 -66.01 -53.46
N ALA A 571 -75.91 -66.82 -52.59
CA ALA A 571 -77.29 -67.28 -52.73
C ALA A 571 -78.29 -66.13 -52.59
N CYS A 572 -78.08 -65.21 -51.64
CA CYS A 572 -78.88 -64.01 -51.46
C CYS A 572 -78.82 -63.10 -52.68
N CYS A 573 -77.62 -62.88 -53.24
CA CYS A 573 -77.42 -62.12 -54.47
C CYS A 573 -78.15 -62.75 -55.67
N ARG A 574 -78.30 -64.08 -55.72
CA ARG A 574 -79.04 -64.79 -56.78
C ARG A 574 -80.55 -64.75 -56.59
N ALA A 575 -81.04 -64.85 -55.37
CA ALA A 575 -82.47 -64.92 -55.09
C ALA A 575 -83.16 -63.55 -55.06
N GLN A 576 -82.39 -62.48 -54.83
CA GLN A 576 -82.88 -61.09 -54.66
C GLN A 576 -84.18 -61.00 -53.82
N PRO A 577 -84.15 -61.49 -52.57
CA PRO A 577 -85.30 -61.44 -51.67
C PRO A 577 -85.62 -59.98 -51.27
N GLN A 578 -86.87 -59.71 -50.88
CA GLN A 578 -87.27 -58.38 -50.41
C GLN A 578 -86.53 -57.95 -49.12
N ASP A 579 -86.17 -58.91 -48.26
CA ASP A 579 -85.28 -58.67 -47.12
C ASP A 579 -84.03 -59.57 -47.21
N PRO A 580 -82.87 -59.02 -47.61
CA PRO A 580 -81.64 -59.77 -47.75
C PRO A 580 -80.99 -60.13 -46.39
N VAL A 581 -81.28 -59.40 -45.32
CA VAL A 581 -80.72 -59.68 -43.99
C VAL A 581 -81.43 -60.87 -43.37
N ASP A 582 -82.77 -60.88 -43.39
CA ASP A 582 -83.56 -62.02 -42.90
C ASP A 582 -83.31 -63.29 -43.74
N PHE A 583 -83.20 -63.15 -45.07
CA PHE A 583 -82.86 -64.28 -45.93
C PHE A 583 -81.48 -64.86 -45.62
N LEU A 584 -80.47 -64.00 -45.42
CA LEU A 584 -79.12 -64.46 -45.07
C LEU A 584 -79.10 -65.09 -43.67
N ALA A 585 -79.82 -64.53 -42.70
CA ALA A 585 -79.95 -65.10 -41.36
C ALA A 585 -80.63 -66.48 -41.40
N GLU A 586 -81.73 -66.64 -42.13
CA GLU A 586 -82.36 -67.95 -42.36
C GLU A 586 -81.42 -68.93 -43.07
N TYR A 587 -80.69 -68.46 -44.07
CA TYR A 587 -79.76 -69.32 -44.82
C TYR A 587 -78.62 -69.81 -43.95
N LEU A 588 -78.07 -68.94 -43.10
CA LEU A 588 -77.01 -69.29 -42.15
C LEU A 588 -77.51 -70.22 -41.05
N LEU A 589 -78.74 -70.02 -40.56
CA LEU A 589 -79.38 -70.93 -39.60
C LEU A 589 -79.59 -72.32 -40.22
N LYS A 590 -80.13 -72.39 -41.44
CA LYS A 590 -80.37 -73.67 -42.15
C LYS A 590 -79.10 -74.42 -42.54
N ASN A 591 -78.00 -73.70 -42.80
CA ASN A 591 -76.72 -74.28 -43.22
C ASN A 591 -75.65 -74.17 -42.13
N ASN A 592 -76.09 -74.19 -40.86
CA ASN A 592 -75.18 -74.09 -39.73
C ASN A 592 -74.26 -75.33 -39.66
N PRO A 593 -72.94 -75.18 -39.78
CA PRO A 593 -72.01 -76.32 -39.77
C PRO A 593 -72.01 -77.12 -38.46
N PHE A 594 -72.62 -76.60 -37.38
CA PHE A 594 -72.72 -77.26 -36.07
C PHE A 594 -74.07 -77.94 -35.76
N GLU A 595 -75.08 -77.84 -36.64
CA GLU A 595 -76.36 -78.53 -36.44
C GLU A 595 -76.35 -80.00 -36.93
N ALA A 596 -75.47 -80.34 -37.88
CA ALA A 596 -75.34 -81.72 -38.38
C ALA A 596 -74.84 -82.73 -37.33
N ASP A 597 -74.09 -82.27 -36.31
CA ASP A 597 -73.57 -83.12 -35.23
C ASP A 597 -74.58 -83.39 -34.10
N ARG A 598 -75.73 -82.70 -34.06
CA ARG A 598 -76.76 -82.91 -33.04
C ARG A 598 -77.77 -84.02 -33.36
N GLU A 599 -77.91 -84.42 -34.62
CA GLU A 599 -78.85 -85.49 -35.03
C GLU A 599 -78.27 -86.92 -34.91
N GLN A 600 -77.03 -87.09 -34.43
CA GLN A 600 -76.41 -88.40 -34.19
C GLN A 600 -76.33 -88.85 -32.72
N LEU A 601 -77.00 -88.14 -31.79
CA LEU A 601 -77.02 -88.48 -30.35
C LEU A 601 -78.44 -88.54 -29.73
N SER A 602 -79.47 -88.94 -30.48
CA SER A 602 -80.75 -89.42 -29.90
C SER A 602 -81.13 -90.80 -30.40
#